data_AF-A0A091UF14-F1
#
_entry.id   AF-A0A091UF14-F1
#
_cell.length_a   1.000
_cell.length_b   1.000
_cell.length_c   1.000
_cell.angle_alpha   90.00
_cell.angle_beta   90.00
_cell.angle_gamma   90.00
#
_symmetry.space_group_name_H-M   'P 1'
#
loop_
_entity.id
_entity.type
_entity.pdbx_description
1 polymer ?
#
loop_
_entity_poly.entity_id
_entity_poly.type
_entity_poly.pdbx_seq_one_letter_code
_entity_poly.pdbx_strand_id
1 'polypeptide(L)'
;KYTKFSIFYYWINSLGQKTSICNRSENVVIPSGRENKTATMSYDHRIMPLENTFSTGTYYCTVKWNDIQKMGNGVFVLARGTGYVETSYGWKFLTGFDMTLVFTLSLGRWCFLQMCHLVSCPQQVVCPRRNQINILRQKVETQPPSASPPPPPPVYD
;
A
#
# COMPACT_ATOMS: atom_id res chain seq x y z
N LYS A 1 -50.19 13.55 5.57
CA LYS A 1 -49.42 14.32 6.58
C LYS A 1 -47.96 13.84 6.69
N TYR A 2 -47.70 12.54 6.69
CA TYR A 2 -46.36 11.96 6.92
C TYR A 2 -45.58 11.62 5.64
N THR A 3 -46.13 11.89 4.46
CA THR A 3 -45.53 11.55 3.17
C THR A 3 -44.37 12.45 2.79
N LYS A 4 -44.37 13.71 3.26
CA LYS A 4 -43.29 14.68 3.02
C LYS A 4 -42.54 14.93 4.32
N PHE A 5 -41.24 14.71 4.32
CA PHE A 5 -40.41 14.90 5.51
C PHE A 5 -38.96 15.19 5.14
N SER A 6 -38.21 15.75 6.09
CA SER A 6 -36.79 16.00 5.96
C SER A 6 -36.01 15.27 7.03
N ILE A 7 -34.92 14.64 6.63
CA ILE A 7 -33.96 13.97 7.49
C ILE A 7 -32.72 14.87 7.59
N PHE A 8 -32.27 15.11 8.82
CA PHE A 8 -31.08 15.91 9.13
C PHE A 8 -30.06 15.01 9.81
N TYR A 9 -28.86 14.94 9.23
CA TYR A 9 -27.72 14.21 9.77
C TYR A 9 -26.72 15.21 10.35
N TYR A 10 -26.33 15.00 11.59
CA TYR A 10 -25.35 15.82 12.27
C TYR A 10 -24.64 14.99 13.34
N TRP A 11 -23.54 15.48 13.85
CA TRP A 11 -22.88 14.86 14.99
C TRP A 11 -22.56 15.90 16.06
N ILE A 12 -22.40 15.43 17.28
CA ILE A 12 -22.05 16.24 18.44
C ILE A 12 -20.72 15.74 18.99
N ASN A 13 -19.76 16.64 19.12
CA ASN A 13 -18.43 16.32 19.65
C ASN A 13 -18.44 16.25 21.19
N SER A 14 -17.30 15.85 21.78
CA SER A 14 -17.14 15.81 23.24
C SER A 14 -17.31 17.17 23.93
N LEU A 15 -17.15 18.28 23.19
CA LEU A 15 -17.37 19.64 23.65
C LEU A 15 -18.84 20.09 23.51
N GLY A 16 -19.74 19.21 23.04
CA GLY A 16 -21.15 19.53 22.81
C GLY A 16 -21.40 20.35 21.54
N GLN A 17 -20.39 20.59 20.70
CA GLN A 17 -20.55 21.32 19.45
C GLN A 17 -21.26 20.45 18.41
N LYS A 18 -22.33 21.00 17.84
CA LYS A 18 -23.13 20.35 16.80
C LYS A 18 -22.62 20.75 15.42
N THR A 19 -22.25 19.76 14.62
CA THR A 19 -21.81 19.95 13.24
C THR A 19 -22.79 19.28 12.29
N SER A 20 -23.35 20.05 11.35
CA SER A 20 -24.23 19.53 10.31
C SER A 20 -23.43 18.72 9.29
N ILE A 21 -23.95 17.56 8.90
CA ILE A 21 -23.37 16.72 7.84
C ILE A 21 -24.11 16.99 6.54
N CYS A 22 -25.40 16.66 6.51
CA CYS A 22 -26.26 16.91 5.36
C CYS A 22 -27.74 16.84 5.75
N ASN A 23 -28.59 17.27 4.83
CA ASN A 23 -30.03 17.15 4.91
C ASN A 23 -30.58 16.48 3.65
N ARG A 24 -31.66 15.72 3.82
CA ARG A 24 -32.34 14.99 2.74
C ARG A 24 -33.84 15.21 2.87
N SER A 25 -34.50 15.58 1.79
CA SER A 25 -35.95 15.73 1.75
C SER A 25 -36.56 14.57 0.97
N GLU A 26 -37.60 13.97 1.55
CA GLU A 26 -38.25 12.78 1.04
C GLU A 26 -39.74 13.04 0.80
N ASN A 27 -40.27 12.42 -0.26
CA ASN A 27 -41.68 12.42 -0.58
C ASN A 27 -42.11 11.02 -0.99
N VAL A 28 -42.86 10.35 -0.12
CA VAL A 28 -43.33 8.98 -0.32
C VAL A 28 -44.75 8.98 -0.86
N VAL A 29 -44.95 8.31 -1.98
CA VAL A 29 -46.28 8.09 -2.56
C VAL A 29 -46.97 6.93 -1.82
N ILE A 30 -48.18 7.18 -1.30
CA ILE A 30 -49.01 6.12 -0.71
C ILE A 30 -49.82 5.49 -1.85
N PRO A 31 -49.66 4.18 -2.11
CA PRO A 31 -50.47 3.48 -3.11
C PRO A 31 -51.92 3.35 -2.63
N SER A 32 -52.86 3.38 -3.57
CA SER A 32 -54.29 3.26 -3.29
C SER A 32 -54.63 1.98 -2.52
N GLY A 33 -55.47 2.10 -1.48
CA GLY A 33 -55.85 0.99 -0.59
C GLY A 33 -54.86 0.73 0.56
N ARG A 34 -53.82 1.56 0.71
CA ARG A 34 -52.87 1.53 1.84
C ARG A 34 -52.89 2.80 2.68
N GLU A 35 -53.79 3.72 2.41
CA GLU A 35 -54.06 4.87 3.26
C GLU A 35 -54.44 4.35 4.66
N ASN A 36 -53.78 4.83 5.70
CA ASN A 36 -53.95 4.43 7.12
C ASN A 36 -53.23 3.15 7.57
N LYS A 37 -52.37 2.54 6.74
CA LYS A 37 -51.45 1.48 7.20
C LYS A 37 -50.11 2.08 7.64
N THR A 38 -49.53 1.51 8.69
CA THR A 38 -48.16 1.82 9.09
C THR A 38 -47.18 1.15 8.13
N ALA A 39 -46.17 1.89 7.68
CA ALA A 39 -45.08 1.38 6.88
C ALA A 39 -43.74 1.71 7.55
N THR A 40 -42.79 0.79 7.44
CA THR A 40 -41.42 0.99 7.87
C THR A 40 -40.54 1.06 6.62
N MET A 41 -39.75 2.14 6.52
CA MET A 41 -38.82 2.36 5.42
C MET A 41 -37.44 2.65 6.00
N SER A 42 -36.41 2.08 5.38
CA SER A 42 -35.02 2.29 5.76
C SER A 42 -34.40 3.40 4.92
N TYR A 43 -33.70 4.32 5.58
CA TYR A 43 -32.98 5.41 4.94
C TYR A 43 -31.52 5.36 5.38
N ASP A 44 -30.67 4.87 4.49
CA ASP A 44 -29.24 4.76 4.78
C ASP A 44 -28.53 6.06 4.43
N HIS A 45 -27.55 6.42 5.26
CA HIS A 45 -26.62 7.50 5.00
C HIS A 45 -25.21 7.02 5.25
N ARG A 46 -24.37 7.06 4.20
CA ARG A 46 -22.96 6.73 4.31
C ARG A 46 -22.19 7.97 4.72
N ILE A 47 -21.61 7.92 5.91
CA ILE A 47 -20.64 8.92 6.36
C ILE A 47 -19.35 8.64 5.59
N MET A 48 -18.96 9.55 4.70
CA MET A 48 -17.61 9.51 4.13
C MET A 48 -16.62 9.86 5.23
N PRO A 49 -15.42 9.25 5.26
CA PRO A 49 -14.35 9.71 6.13
C PRO A 49 -14.08 11.17 5.77
N LEU A 50 -14.52 12.10 6.62
CA LEU A 50 -14.06 13.47 6.54
C LEU A 50 -12.55 13.39 6.76
N GLU A 51 -11.76 14.04 5.89
CA GLU A 51 -10.29 14.01 5.94
C GLU A 51 -9.71 14.43 7.30
N ASN A 52 -10.54 14.97 8.19
CA ASN A 52 -10.16 15.47 9.48
C ASN A 52 -10.60 14.56 10.63
N THR A 53 -9.64 14.33 11.54
CA THR A 53 -9.77 13.66 12.85
C THR A 53 -10.82 14.28 13.78
N PHE A 54 -11.31 15.47 13.44
CA PHE A 54 -12.36 16.17 14.15
C PHE A 54 -13.71 15.45 14.12
N SER A 55 -13.90 14.42 13.30
CA SER A 55 -15.17 13.69 13.14
C SER A 55 -15.50 12.71 14.29
N THR A 56 -14.82 12.79 15.43
CA THR A 56 -15.11 11.94 16.60
C THR A 56 -16.28 12.50 17.42
N GLY A 57 -17.35 11.73 17.57
CA GLY A 57 -18.48 12.12 18.41
C GLY A 57 -19.70 11.22 18.21
N THR A 58 -20.84 11.66 18.72
CA THR A 58 -22.10 10.93 18.56
C THR A 58 -22.87 11.48 17.38
N TYR A 59 -23.11 10.62 16.40
CA TYR A 59 -23.85 10.90 15.18
C TYR A 59 -25.33 10.69 15.43
N TYR A 60 -26.14 11.64 14.96
CA TYR A 60 -27.58 11.62 15.13
C TYR A 60 -28.28 11.80 13.79
N CYS A 61 -29.45 11.19 13.70
CA CYS A 61 -30.42 11.40 12.66
C CYS A 61 -31.65 12.03 13.30
N THR A 62 -32.12 13.14 12.75
CA THR A 62 -33.38 13.76 13.16
C THR A 62 -34.29 13.90 11.97
N VAL A 63 -35.52 13.43 12.11
CA VAL A 63 -36.54 13.52 11.07
C VAL A 63 -37.59 14.56 11.48
N LYS A 64 -37.94 15.43 10.55
CA LYS A 64 -38.96 16.47 10.71
C LYS A 64 -40.05 16.30 9.66
N TRP A 65 -41.31 16.28 10.08
CA TRP A 65 -42.47 16.32 9.19
C TRP A 65 -43.53 17.25 9.78
N ASN A 66 -43.85 18.32 9.04
CA ASN A 66 -44.66 19.43 9.56
C ASN A 66 -44.05 19.96 10.88
N ASP A 67 -44.84 19.98 11.96
CA ASP A 67 -44.43 20.47 13.29
C ASP A 67 -43.86 19.37 14.21
N ILE A 68 -43.79 18.13 13.73
CA ILE A 68 -43.29 17.00 14.52
C ILE A 68 -41.83 16.76 14.16
N GLN A 69 -41.01 16.63 15.20
CA GLN A 69 -39.60 16.29 15.10
C GLN A 69 -39.29 15.09 16.00
N LYS A 70 -38.54 14.13 15.47
CA LYS A 70 -38.06 12.97 16.21
C LYS A 70 -36.57 12.76 15.96
N MET A 71 -35.82 12.59 17.04
CA MET A 71 -34.38 12.35 17.03
C MET A 71 -34.12 10.88 17.37
N GLY A 72 -33.21 10.25 16.64
CA GLY A 72 -32.76 8.90 16.94
C GLY A 72 -31.82 8.86 18.14
N ASN A 73 -31.58 7.66 18.68
CA ASN A 73 -30.73 7.44 19.86
C ASN A 73 -29.26 7.86 19.63
N GLY A 74 -28.84 7.88 18.37
CA GLY A 74 -27.48 8.21 17.97
C GLY A 74 -26.51 7.03 18.03
N VAL A 75 -25.34 7.21 17.41
CA VAL A 75 -24.27 6.23 17.34
C VAL A 75 -22.95 6.94 17.60
N PHE A 76 -22.19 6.48 18.59
CA PHE A 76 -20.85 7.00 18.85
C PHE A 76 -19.86 6.47 17.81
N VAL A 77 -19.12 7.38 17.18
CA VAL A 77 -18.09 7.07 16.18
C VAL A 77 -16.77 7.67 16.65
N LEU A 78 -15.75 6.82 16.71
CA LEU A 78 -14.38 7.20 17.01
C LEU A 78 -13.57 7.32 15.73
N ALA A 79 -13.29 8.54 15.29
CA ALA A 79 -12.43 8.82 14.14
C ALA A 79 -10.97 8.94 14.60
N ARG A 80 -10.12 7.98 14.20
CA ARG A 80 -8.69 8.03 14.47
C ARG A 80 -7.95 8.55 13.24
N GLY A 81 -7.06 9.52 13.43
CA GLY A 81 -6.17 10.00 12.37
C GLY A 81 -5.05 9.02 12.02
N THR A 82 -4.84 8.02 12.86
CA THR A 82 -3.84 6.98 12.68
C THR A 82 -4.55 5.62 12.74
N GLY A 83 -4.41 4.82 11.69
CA GLY A 83 -5.10 3.54 11.54
C GLY A 83 -4.93 2.97 10.13
N TYR A 84 -5.48 1.77 9.91
CA TYR A 84 -5.49 1.15 8.59
C TYR A 84 -6.32 2.00 7.62
N VAL A 85 -5.66 2.70 6.72
CA VAL A 85 -6.29 3.28 5.54
C VAL A 85 -6.29 2.18 4.49
N GLU A 86 -7.47 1.77 4.05
CA GLU A 86 -7.59 0.85 2.92
C GLU A 86 -6.98 1.54 1.70
N THR A 87 -5.75 1.17 1.36
CA THR A 87 -5.02 1.77 0.25
C THR A 87 -5.81 1.50 -1.02
N SER A 88 -6.18 2.56 -1.73
CA SER A 88 -6.92 2.43 -2.99
C SER A 88 -6.18 1.48 -3.94
N TYR A 89 -6.93 0.62 -4.62
CA TYR A 89 -6.41 -0.41 -5.53
C TYR A 89 -5.42 0.13 -6.58
N GLY A 90 -5.43 1.44 -6.86
CA GLY A 90 -4.50 2.10 -7.79
C GLY A 90 -3.04 2.12 -7.35
N TRP A 91 -2.75 2.15 -6.04
CA TRP A 91 -1.36 2.20 -5.56
C TRP A 91 -0.61 0.90 -5.89
N LYS A 92 -1.29 -0.26 -5.82
CA LYS A 92 -0.70 -1.57 -6.12
C LYS A 92 -0.15 -1.67 -7.56
N PHE A 93 -0.79 -0.98 -8.52
CA PHE A 93 -0.34 -1.03 -9.92
C PHE A 93 0.93 -0.22 -10.17
N LEU A 94 1.07 0.93 -9.51
CA LEU A 94 2.26 1.78 -9.64
C LEU A 94 3.50 1.07 -9.07
N THR A 95 3.38 0.45 -7.90
CA THR A 95 4.51 -0.27 -7.29
C THR A 95 4.90 -1.53 -8.06
N GLY A 96 3.93 -2.23 -8.67
CA GLY A 96 4.20 -3.42 -9.50
C GLY A 96 4.92 -3.10 -10.81
N PHE A 97 4.56 -1.99 -11.46
CA PHE A 97 5.16 -1.59 -12.73
C PHE A 97 6.63 -1.17 -12.55
N ASP A 98 6.93 -0.38 -11.51
CA ASP A 98 8.30 0.04 -11.20
C ASP A 98 9.22 -1.14 -10.92
N MET A 99 8.77 -2.12 -10.12
CA MET A 99 9.58 -3.29 -9.79
C MET A 99 9.86 -4.17 -11.01
N THR A 100 8.87 -4.33 -11.90
CA THR A 100 9.02 -5.16 -13.11
C THR A 100 9.95 -4.49 -14.13
N LEU A 101 9.87 -3.15 -14.26
CA LEU A 101 10.75 -2.39 -15.13
C LEU A 101 12.21 -2.42 -14.65
N VAL A 102 12.43 -2.23 -13.35
CA VAL A 102 13.79 -2.26 -12.77
C VAL A 102 14.42 -3.66 -12.89
N PHE A 103 13.63 -4.72 -12.73
CA PHE A 103 14.13 -6.10 -12.87
C PHE A 103 14.48 -6.47 -14.32
N THR A 104 13.71 -6.00 -15.30
CA THR A 104 14.01 -6.25 -16.72
C THR A 104 15.23 -5.46 -17.20
N LEU A 105 15.38 -4.21 -16.77
CA LEU A 105 16.54 -3.38 -17.11
C LEU A 105 17.85 -3.90 -16.49
N SER A 106 17.78 -4.48 -15.29
CA SER A 106 18.96 -5.12 -14.67
C SER A 106 19.35 -6.37 -15.44
N LEU A 107 18.46 -7.36 -15.64
CA LEU A 107 18.80 -8.58 -16.39
C LEU A 107 19.25 -8.32 -17.83
N GLY A 108 18.61 -7.38 -18.54
CA GLY A 108 18.99 -7.01 -19.89
C GLY A 108 20.42 -6.47 -20.00
N ARG A 109 20.87 -5.73 -18.97
CA ARG A 109 22.23 -5.19 -18.90
C ARG A 109 23.28 -6.28 -18.72
N TRP A 110 22.99 -7.29 -17.91
CA TRP A 110 23.90 -8.41 -17.67
C TRP A 110 24.02 -9.32 -18.92
N CYS A 111 22.90 -9.60 -19.58
CA CYS A 111 22.90 -10.33 -20.85
C CYS A 111 23.67 -9.58 -21.95
N PHE A 112 23.48 -8.26 -22.08
CA PHE A 112 24.20 -7.47 -23.09
C PHE A 112 25.72 -7.46 -22.85
N LEU A 113 26.16 -7.29 -21.60
CA LEU A 113 27.58 -7.32 -21.23
C LEU A 113 28.22 -8.69 -21.51
N GLN A 114 27.51 -9.79 -21.24
CA GLN A 114 28.02 -11.13 -21.49
C GLN A 114 28.14 -11.45 -22.99
N MET A 115 27.20 -10.96 -23.80
CA MET A 115 27.26 -11.09 -25.26
C MET A 115 28.41 -10.26 -25.87
N CYS A 116 28.66 -9.04 -25.36
CA CYS A 116 29.82 -8.25 -25.80
C CYS A 116 31.15 -8.94 -25.47
N HIS A 117 31.26 -9.61 -24.33
CA HIS A 117 32.48 -10.35 -23.95
C HIS A 117 32.74 -11.59 -24.83
N LEU A 118 31.68 -12.22 -25.35
CA LEU A 118 31.76 -13.33 -26.30
C LEU A 118 32.15 -12.87 -27.71
N VAL A 119 31.67 -11.70 -28.15
CA VAL A 119 31.93 -11.16 -29.50
C VAL A 119 33.33 -10.53 -29.62
N SER A 120 33.95 -10.09 -28.53
CA SER A 120 35.29 -9.49 -28.53
C SER A 120 36.46 -10.47 -28.41
N CYS A 121 36.23 -11.80 -28.41
CA CYS A 121 37.32 -12.78 -28.51
C CYS A 121 37.64 -13.09 -29.99
N PRO A 122 38.73 -12.57 -30.59
CA PRO A 122 39.20 -13.09 -31.86
C PRO A 122 39.67 -14.54 -31.64
N GLN A 123 39.17 -15.48 -32.44
CA GLN A 123 39.71 -16.84 -32.50
C GLN A 123 41.23 -16.77 -32.74
N GLN A 124 42.02 -17.19 -31.76
CA GLN A 124 43.44 -17.44 -31.98
C GLN A 124 43.57 -18.67 -32.88
N VAL A 125 43.88 -18.43 -34.17
CA VAL A 125 44.29 -19.46 -35.12
C VAL A 125 45.54 -20.17 -34.59
N VAL A 126 45.40 -21.48 -34.34
CA VAL A 126 46.50 -22.36 -33.94
C VAL A 126 47.40 -22.61 -35.15
N CYS A 127 48.60 -22.05 -35.14
CA CYS A 127 49.67 -22.43 -36.07
C CYS A 127 50.56 -23.51 -35.42
N PRO A 128 50.90 -24.61 -36.10
CA PRO A 128 51.68 -25.70 -35.51
C PRO A 128 53.15 -25.26 -35.33
N ARG A 129 53.63 -25.33 -34.10
CA ARG A 129 54.97 -24.91 -33.65
C ARG A 129 56.04 -25.93 -34.10
N ARG A 130 56.93 -25.51 -34.99
CA ARG A 130 58.14 -26.25 -35.41
C ARG A 130 59.23 -26.10 -34.35
N ASN A 131 59.71 -27.24 -33.84
CA ASN A 131 60.81 -27.37 -32.88
C ASN A 131 62.13 -26.77 -33.41
N GLN A 132 62.78 -25.94 -32.60
CA GLN A 132 64.23 -25.71 -32.49
C GLN A 132 64.47 -25.33 -31.01
N ILE A 133 64.88 -26.23 -30.11
CA ILE A 133 66.24 -26.78 -29.89
C ILE A 133 67.30 -25.67 -29.93
N ASN A 134 67.68 -25.14 -28.76
CA ASN A 134 69.01 -25.32 -28.12
C ASN A 134 69.53 -24.10 -27.33
N ILE A 135 69.96 -24.42 -26.09
CA ILE A 135 71.23 -24.03 -25.47
C ILE A 135 71.33 -22.71 -24.67
N LEU A 136 71.65 -22.92 -23.39
CA LEU A 136 72.39 -22.06 -22.44
C LEU A 136 71.68 -20.85 -21.79
N ARG A 137 71.26 -20.99 -20.53
CA ARG A 137 72.15 -20.67 -19.40
C ARG A 137 71.56 -21.12 -18.07
N GLN A 138 72.42 -21.81 -17.36
CA GLN A 138 72.31 -22.36 -16.03
C GLN A 138 72.26 -21.25 -14.96
N LYS A 139 71.69 -21.62 -13.80
CA LYS A 139 72.02 -21.14 -12.44
C LYS A 139 71.33 -19.83 -11.99
N VAL A 140 70.42 -19.90 -11.01
CA VAL A 140 70.68 -19.89 -9.55
C VAL A 140 69.33 -19.90 -8.83
N GLU A 141 69.32 -20.64 -7.74
CA GLU A 141 68.26 -21.00 -6.82
C GLU A 141 68.08 -19.95 -5.71
N THR A 142 66.84 -19.62 -5.33
CA THR A 142 66.49 -19.24 -3.95
C THR A 142 64.99 -19.45 -3.69
N GLN A 143 64.66 -20.36 -2.77
CA GLN A 143 63.31 -20.65 -2.28
C GLN A 143 63.03 -19.81 -1.01
N PRO A 144 61.83 -19.22 -0.82
CA PRO A 144 61.47 -18.49 0.41
C PRO A 144 60.96 -19.42 1.53
N PRO A 145 61.07 -19.02 2.83
CA PRO A 145 60.78 -19.87 3.97
C PRO A 145 59.27 -20.08 4.23
N SER A 146 58.95 -21.27 4.74
CA SER A 146 57.62 -21.77 5.10
C SER A 146 57.09 -21.17 6.42
N ALA A 147 55.81 -20.78 6.44
CA ALA A 147 55.14 -20.19 7.61
C ALA A 147 54.73 -21.25 8.66
N SER A 148 54.85 -20.90 9.94
CA SER A 148 54.46 -21.75 11.08
C SER A 148 53.00 -21.50 11.54
N PRO A 149 52.34 -22.48 12.20
CA PRO A 149 50.89 -22.46 12.49
C PRO A 149 50.50 -21.58 13.71
N PRO A 150 49.19 -21.26 13.87
CA PRO A 150 48.69 -20.30 14.87
C PRO A 150 48.60 -20.85 16.32
N PRO A 151 48.55 -19.97 17.33
CA PRO A 151 48.64 -20.32 18.76
C PRO A 151 47.35 -20.90 19.38
N PRO A 152 47.46 -21.66 20.48
CA PRO A 152 46.32 -22.28 21.18
C PRO A 152 45.52 -21.30 22.09
N PRO A 153 44.24 -21.61 22.38
CA PRO A 153 43.31 -20.74 23.12
C PRO A 153 43.49 -20.76 24.66
N PRO A 154 42.92 -19.76 25.39
CA PRO A 154 43.27 -19.45 26.79
C PRO A 154 42.57 -20.34 27.84
N VAL A 155 43.24 -20.48 28.99
CA VAL A 155 42.77 -21.18 30.21
C VAL A 155 42.39 -20.13 31.26
N TYR A 156 41.24 -20.31 31.91
CA TYR A 156 40.77 -19.53 33.06
C TYR A 156 40.90 -20.35 34.35
N ASP A 157 41.31 -19.70 35.44
CA ASP A 157 41.01 -20.05 36.85
C ASP A 157 40.63 -18.76 37.59
#